data_AF-A0A507FJ88-F1
#
_entry.id   AF-A0A507FJ88-F1
#
_cell.length_a   1.000
_cell.length_b   1.000
_cell.length_c   1.000
_cell.angle_alpha   90.00
_cell.angle_beta   90.00
_cell.angle_gamma   90.00
#
_symmetry.space_group_name_H-M   'P 1'
#
loop_
_entity.id
_entity.type
_entity.pdbx_description
1 polymer ?
#
loop_
_entity_poly.entity_id
_entity_poly.type
_entity_poly.pdbx_seq_one_letter_code
_entity_poly.pdbx_strand_id
1 'polypeptide(L)'
;MTQVREQMFFILGMFLVLGMQNSLAVVRRYIDGKRNSVDALMVVASLAQLGDFLFLASFIGFQASAFGKNCYAGAVGGSVLYFVFQIVSTTILIIRATILLKGNMQLAARIMGFLVLFASVASNVIGTVQATAVIDADGFCSVDFDWHNTNNIAKYILTGLYAALLIAFMVPVAKHMSILEGSNAAEKLRRIATSFGGRVSWAIIGFLLPVFFPYIFASSSTFAGLQAVGFIIQNYFGLLAATIVDDSEKKEAKPDLAQKTSAMERGRV
;
A
#
# COMPACT_ATOMS: atom_id res chain seq x y z
N MET A 1 -7.46 -2.34 28.53
CA MET A 1 -7.95 -1.85 27.21
C MET A 1 -7.52 -0.41 26.89
N THR A 2 -7.49 0.52 27.86
CA THR A 2 -7.13 1.93 27.64
C THR A 2 -5.75 2.14 27.02
N GLN A 3 -4.70 1.51 27.57
CA GLN A 3 -3.33 1.60 27.04
C GLN A 3 -3.21 1.13 25.58
N VAL A 4 -3.87 0.04 25.22
CA VAL A 4 -3.87 -0.51 23.84
C VAL A 4 -4.55 0.47 22.89
N ARG A 5 -5.67 1.05 23.32
CA ARG A 5 -6.44 2.04 22.54
C ARG A 5 -5.65 3.32 22.30
N GLU A 6 -4.93 3.82 23.30
CA GLU A 6 -4.06 4.99 23.18
C GLU A 6 -2.91 4.75 22.20
N GLN A 7 -2.27 3.58 22.25
CA GLN A 7 -1.23 3.17 21.29
C GLN A 7 -1.80 3.11 19.86
N MET A 8 -3.01 2.53 19.70
CA MET A 8 -3.69 2.48 18.41
C MET A 8 -3.97 3.88 17.86
N PHE A 9 -4.46 4.78 18.72
CA PHE A 9 -4.72 6.17 18.36
C PHE A 9 -3.48 6.92 17.91
N PHE A 10 -2.39 6.81 18.65
CA PHE A 10 -1.14 7.49 18.33
C PHE A 10 -0.59 7.05 16.97
N ILE A 11 -0.53 5.73 16.74
CA ILE A 11 -0.02 5.16 15.50
C ILE A 11 -0.94 5.51 14.33
N LEU A 12 -2.25 5.35 14.49
CA LEU A 12 -3.21 5.74 13.49
C LEU A 12 -3.12 7.23 13.14
N GLY A 13 -2.97 8.10 14.13
CA GLY A 13 -2.77 9.53 13.94
C GLY A 13 -1.53 9.85 13.09
N MET A 14 -0.40 9.21 13.37
CA MET A 14 0.82 9.36 12.55
C MET A 14 0.59 8.90 11.10
N PHE A 15 -0.01 7.73 10.90
CA PHE A 15 -0.26 7.19 9.56
C PHE A 15 -1.37 7.93 8.80
N LEU A 16 -2.29 8.58 9.52
CA LEU A 16 -3.29 9.48 8.94
C LEU A 16 -2.63 10.74 8.37
N VAL A 17 -1.68 11.34 9.10
CA VAL A 17 -0.90 12.49 8.60
C VAL A 17 -0.07 12.09 7.38
N LEU A 18 0.63 10.95 7.45
CA LEU A 18 1.42 10.43 6.33
C LEU A 18 0.53 10.07 5.12
N GLY A 19 -0.63 9.46 5.37
CA GLY A 19 -1.62 9.14 4.35
C GLY A 19 -2.18 10.39 3.69
N MET A 20 -2.51 11.42 4.46
CA MET A 20 -2.96 12.72 3.94
C MET A 20 -1.89 13.39 3.07
N GLN A 21 -0.64 13.40 3.52
CA GLN A 21 0.47 13.94 2.73
C GLN A 21 0.64 13.20 1.40
N ASN A 22 0.58 11.86 1.42
CA ASN A 22 0.63 11.06 0.19
C ASN A 22 -0.55 11.38 -0.72
N SER A 23 -1.79 11.38 -0.21
CA SER A 23 -2.99 11.73 -0.97
C SER A 23 -2.89 13.10 -1.63
N LEU A 24 -2.43 14.13 -0.90
CA LEU A 24 -2.21 15.46 -1.45
C LEU A 24 -1.16 15.47 -2.57
N ALA A 25 -0.05 14.75 -2.39
CA ALA A 25 1.00 14.66 -3.40
C ALA A 25 0.50 13.96 -4.68
N VAL A 26 -0.26 12.87 -4.54
CA VAL A 26 -0.87 12.14 -5.66
C VAL A 26 -1.92 13.00 -6.37
N VAL A 27 -2.81 13.65 -5.63
CA VAL A 27 -3.85 14.53 -6.21
C VAL A 27 -3.24 15.72 -6.95
N ARG A 28 -2.26 16.41 -6.35
CA ARG A 28 -1.55 17.51 -7.02
C ARG A 28 -0.92 17.05 -8.33
N ARG A 29 -0.21 15.92 -8.30
CA ARG A 29 0.37 15.33 -9.52
C ARG A 29 -0.69 15.01 -10.58
N TYR A 30 -1.84 14.47 -10.18
CA TYR A 30 -2.92 14.19 -11.12
C TYR A 30 -3.52 15.45 -11.75
N ILE A 31 -3.61 16.55 -10.98
CA ILE A 31 -4.11 17.84 -11.45
C ILE A 31 -3.09 18.53 -12.36
N ASP A 32 -1.82 18.57 -11.94
CA ASP A 32 -0.73 19.32 -12.60
C ASP A 32 -0.10 18.58 -13.79
N GLY A 33 -0.27 17.25 -13.84
CA GLY A 33 0.35 16.37 -14.84
C GLY A 33 -0.54 16.03 -16.04
N LYS A 34 0.03 15.27 -16.98
CA LYS A 34 -0.75 14.63 -18.05
C LYS A 34 -1.59 13.52 -17.41
N ARG A 35 -2.91 13.69 -17.39
CA ARG A 35 -3.86 12.74 -16.80
C ARG A 35 -3.73 11.36 -17.46
N ASN A 36 -3.12 10.41 -16.76
CA ASN A 36 -3.10 9.00 -17.13
C ASN A 36 -4.04 8.21 -16.20
N SER A 37 -4.63 7.12 -16.72
CA SER A 37 -5.47 6.19 -15.96
C SER A 37 -4.76 5.63 -14.72
N VAL A 38 -3.44 5.44 -14.76
CA VAL A 38 -2.66 4.98 -13.59
C VAL A 38 -2.65 6.02 -12.47
N ASP A 39 -2.47 7.31 -12.79
CA ASP A 39 -2.52 8.38 -11.79
C ASP A 39 -3.93 8.53 -11.20
N ALA A 40 -4.98 8.37 -12.02
CA ALA A 40 -6.36 8.35 -11.55
C ALA A 40 -6.59 7.21 -10.54
N LEU A 41 -6.10 6.00 -10.84
CA LEU A 41 -6.16 4.87 -9.92
C LEU A 41 -5.37 5.13 -8.63
N MET A 42 -4.22 5.80 -8.69
CA MET A 42 -3.49 6.20 -7.49
C MET A 42 -4.28 7.17 -6.62
N VAL A 43 -4.99 8.14 -7.22
CA VAL A 43 -5.86 9.06 -6.48
C VAL A 43 -6.97 8.27 -5.77
N VAL A 44 -7.65 7.36 -6.48
CA VAL A 44 -8.70 6.53 -5.91
C VAL A 44 -8.17 5.69 -4.75
N ALA A 45 -7.04 5.01 -4.92
CA ALA A 45 -6.43 4.22 -3.84
C ALA A 45 -6.04 5.09 -2.65
N SER A 46 -5.47 6.27 -2.88
CA SER A 46 -5.00 7.14 -1.80
C SER A 46 -6.15 7.75 -0.99
N LEU A 47 -7.22 8.19 -1.68
CA LEU A 47 -8.42 8.70 -1.02
C LEU A 47 -9.18 7.60 -0.29
N ALA A 48 -9.28 6.40 -0.88
CA ALA A 48 -9.90 5.25 -0.22
C ALA A 48 -9.15 4.85 1.06
N GLN A 49 -7.81 4.80 1.03
CA GLN A 49 -7.02 4.51 2.23
C GLN A 49 -7.15 5.61 3.29
N LEU A 50 -7.15 6.88 2.89
CA LEU A 50 -7.36 7.99 3.83
C LEU A 50 -8.74 7.91 4.48
N GLY A 51 -9.76 7.58 3.69
CA GLY A 51 -11.12 7.32 4.18
C GLY A 51 -11.16 6.15 5.16
N ASP A 52 -10.50 5.04 4.85
CA ASP A 52 -10.38 3.87 5.74
C ASP A 52 -9.74 4.26 7.08
N PHE A 53 -8.64 5.04 7.07
CA PHE A 53 -8.00 5.50 8.31
C PHE A 53 -8.87 6.45 9.13
N LEU A 54 -9.57 7.39 8.49
CA LEU A 54 -10.52 8.27 9.16
C LEU A 54 -11.68 7.48 9.77
N PHE A 55 -12.15 6.46 9.05
CA PHE A 55 -13.19 5.58 9.51
C PHE A 55 -12.74 4.76 10.72
N LEU A 56 -11.56 4.14 10.64
CA LEU A 56 -10.96 3.37 11.73
C LEU A 56 -10.74 4.25 12.97
N ALA A 57 -10.30 5.51 12.79
CA ALA A 57 -10.10 6.45 13.89
C ALA A 57 -11.42 6.78 14.58
N SER A 58 -12.48 6.98 13.78
CA SER A 58 -13.83 7.21 14.28
C SER A 58 -14.37 5.98 15.02
N PHE A 59 -14.14 4.78 14.48
CA PHE A 59 -14.61 3.52 15.04
C PHE A 59 -13.94 3.17 16.37
N ILE A 60 -12.64 3.45 16.52
CA ILE A 60 -11.90 3.24 17.78
C ILE A 60 -12.23 4.34 18.80
N GLY A 61 -12.61 5.55 18.34
CA GLY A 61 -12.69 6.75 19.19
C GLY A 61 -14.05 7.09 19.72
N PHE A 62 -15.09 6.76 18.96
CA PHE A 62 -16.45 7.07 19.33
C PHE A 62 -17.15 5.87 19.95
N GLN A 63 -18.04 6.15 20.91
CA GLN A 63 -18.92 5.14 21.48
C GLN A 63 -19.91 4.64 20.43
N ALA A 64 -20.48 3.44 20.65
CA ALA A 64 -21.43 2.80 19.75
C ALA A 64 -22.67 3.67 19.45
N SER A 65 -23.02 4.61 20.33
CA SER A 65 -24.10 5.58 20.13
C SER A 65 -23.89 6.48 18.90
N ALA A 66 -22.65 6.82 18.55
CA ALA A 66 -22.33 7.61 17.36
C ALA A 66 -22.66 6.86 16.05
N PHE A 67 -22.72 5.53 16.10
CA PHE A 67 -23.07 4.65 14.98
C PHE A 67 -24.53 4.15 15.07
N GLY A 68 -25.39 4.81 15.85
CA GLY A 68 -26.78 4.40 16.04
C GLY A 68 -26.92 3.01 16.69
N LYS A 69 -25.89 2.58 17.45
CA LYS A 69 -25.76 1.23 18.04
C LYS A 69 -25.67 0.09 17.01
N ASN A 70 -25.50 0.40 15.72
CA ASN A 70 -25.31 -0.59 14.66
C ASN A 70 -23.83 -0.74 14.30
N CYS A 71 -23.08 -1.42 15.16
CA CYS A 71 -21.65 -1.63 15.01
C CYS A 71 -21.26 -2.37 13.72
N TYR A 72 -22.12 -3.29 13.26
CA TYR A 72 -21.90 -4.03 12.02
C TYR A 72 -21.91 -3.10 10.80
N ALA A 73 -22.95 -2.26 10.66
CA ALA A 73 -23.03 -1.32 9.54
C ALA A 73 -21.84 -0.34 9.54
N GLY A 74 -21.39 0.08 10.72
CA GLY A 74 -20.16 0.84 10.88
C GLY A 74 -18.96 0.06 10.32
N ALA A 75 -18.67 -1.11 10.87
CA ALA A 75 -17.56 -1.96 10.42
C ALA A 75 -17.53 -2.18 8.90
N VAL A 76 -18.67 -2.53 8.30
CA VAL A 76 -18.80 -2.74 6.85
C VAL A 76 -18.42 -1.49 6.04
N GLY A 77 -18.77 -0.30 6.53
CA GLY A 77 -18.41 0.96 5.88
C GLY A 77 -16.89 1.14 5.72
N GLY A 78 -16.13 0.86 6.78
CA GLY A 78 -14.66 0.83 6.73
C GLY A 78 -14.14 -0.25 5.79
N SER A 79 -14.69 -1.46 5.85
CA SER A 79 -14.29 -2.58 4.99
C SER A 79 -14.42 -2.27 3.50
N VAL A 80 -15.45 -1.52 3.08
CA VAL A 80 -15.61 -1.10 1.66
C VAL A 80 -14.45 -0.21 1.21
N LEU A 81 -14.06 0.77 2.01
CA LEU A 81 -12.93 1.66 1.71
C LEU A 81 -11.62 0.88 1.67
N TYR A 82 -11.44 -0.04 2.62
CA TYR A 82 -10.35 -1.01 2.62
C TYR A 82 -10.29 -1.80 1.30
N PHE A 83 -11.40 -2.39 0.85
CA PHE A 83 -11.44 -3.18 -0.39
C PHE A 83 -11.12 -2.35 -1.62
N VAL A 84 -11.67 -1.14 -1.72
CA VAL A 84 -11.40 -0.23 -2.84
C VAL A 84 -9.90 0.09 -2.90
N PHE A 85 -9.29 0.50 -1.79
CA PHE A 85 -7.85 0.78 -1.82
C PHE A 85 -7.06 -0.49 -2.15
N GLN A 86 -7.38 -1.62 -1.52
CA GLN A 86 -6.58 -2.85 -1.63
C GLN A 86 -6.59 -3.41 -3.05
N ILE A 87 -7.75 -3.40 -3.72
CA ILE A 87 -7.89 -3.82 -5.11
C ILE A 87 -7.08 -2.89 -6.01
N VAL A 88 -7.26 -1.57 -5.85
CA VAL A 88 -6.66 -0.59 -6.76
C VAL A 88 -5.13 -0.51 -6.59
N SER A 89 -4.64 -0.44 -5.36
CA SER A 89 -3.20 -0.38 -5.05
C SER A 89 -2.46 -1.62 -5.55
N THR A 90 -3.01 -2.81 -5.27
CA THR A 90 -2.40 -4.07 -5.68
C THR A 90 -2.48 -4.26 -7.19
N THR A 91 -3.57 -3.82 -7.83
CA THR A 91 -3.69 -3.79 -9.29
C THR A 91 -2.58 -2.97 -9.93
N ILE A 92 -2.32 -1.75 -9.42
CA ILE A 92 -1.22 -0.91 -9.91
C ILE A 92 0.12 -1.63 -9.81
N LEU A 93 0.38 -2.30 -8.67
CA LEU A 93 1.61 -3.07 -8.47
C LEU A 93 1.74 -4.26 -9.41
N ILE A 94 0.67 -5.04 -9.63
CA ILE A 94 0.67 -6.17 -10.57
C ILE A 94 0.98 -5.66 -11.99
N ILE A 95 0.31 -4.60 -12.43
CA ILE A 95 0.54 -4.01 -13.76
C ILE A 95 2.01 -3.61 -13.91
N ARG A 96 2.55 -2.87 -12.94
CA ARG A 96 3.94 -2.41 -12.96
C ARG A 96 4.94 -3.57 -12.92
N ALA A 97 4.73 -4.56 -12.06
CA ALA A 97 5.59 -5.72 -11.94
C ALA A 97 5.61 -6.56 -13.23
N THR A 98 4.47 -6.72 -13.88
CA THR A 98 4.37 -7.53 -15.12
C THR A 98 5.11 -6.90 -16.29
N ILE A 99 5.21 -5.56 -16.37
CA ILE A 99 6.00 -4.86 -17.39
C ILE A 99 7.51 -5.19 -17.25
N LEU A 100 7.97 -5.53 -16.04
CA LEU A 100 9.37 -5.90 -15.78
C LEU A 100 9.72 -7.34 -16.23
N LEU A 101 8.72 -8.16 -16.55
CA LEU A 101 8.91 -9.55 -16.99
C LEU A 101 9.10 -9.64 -18.50
N LYS A 102 9.71 -10.74 -18.99
CA LYS A 102 9.87 -11.01 -20.43
C LYS A 102 8.52 -11.35 -21.08
N GLY A 103 8.30 -10.87 -22.31
CA GLY A 103 7.02 -10.87 -23.05
C GLY A 103 6.15 -12.12 -22.90
N ASN A 104 6.70 -13.32 -23.08
CA ASN A 104 5.93 -14.57 -23.05
C ASN A 104 5.36 -14.91 -21.66
N MET A 105 5.93 -14.36 -20.58
CA MET A 105 5.45 -14.59 -19.20
C MET A 105 4.57 -13.45 -18.67
N GLN A 106 4.51 -12.30 -19.36
CA GLN A 106 3.81 -11.12 -18.86
C GLN A 106 2.31 -11.38 -18.67
N LEU A 107 1.66 -11.97 -19.68
CA LEU A 107 0.22 -12.23 -19.64
C LEU A 107 -0.12 -13.26 -18.56
N ALA A 108 0.63 -14.37 -18.49
CA ALA A 108 0.41 -15.41 -17.49
C ALA A 108 0.61 -14.89 -16.06
N ALA A 109 1.69 -14.14 -15.81
CA ALA A 109 1.95 -13.54 -14.51
C ALA A 109 0.87 -12.52 -14.11
N ARG A 110 0.37 -11.74 -15.08
CA ARG A 110 -0.71 -10.76 -14.83
C ARG A 110 -2.02 -11.44 -14.46
N ILE A 111 -2.41 -12.48 -15.21
CA ILE A 111 -3.63 -13.26 -14.94
C ILE A 111 -3.51 -13.91 -13.55
N MET A 112 -2.39 -14.58 -13.27
CA MET A 112 -2.16 -15.21 -11.96
C MET A 112 -2.19 -14.19 -10.82
N GLY A 113 -1.54 -13.03 -11.00
CA GLY A 113 -1.59 -11.95 -10.00
C GLY A 113 -3.00 -11.47 -9.71
N PHE A 114 -3.84 -11.28 -10.74
CA PHE A 114 -5.23 -10.90 -10.55
C PHE A 114 -6.06 -12.00 -9.90
N LEU A 115 -5.89 -13.27 -10.29
CA LEU A 115 -6.58 -14.40 -9.66
C LEU A 115 -6.28 -14.48 -8.16
N VAL A 116 -5.00 -14.32 -7.78
CA VAL A 116 -4.58 -14.33 -6.37
C VAL A 116 -5.16 -13.12 -5.62
N LEU A 117 -5.17 -11.93 -6.24
CA LEU A 117 -5.80 -10.74 -5.65
C LEU A 117 -7.31 -10.96 -5.42
N PHE A 118 -8.04 -11.45 -6.43
CA PHE A 118 -9.47 -11.70 -6.31
C PHE A 118 -9.77 -12.79 -5.27
N ALA A 119 -8.95 -13.84 -5.17
CA ALA A 119 -9.08 -14.87 -4.14
C ALA A 119 -8.91 -14.27 -2.73
N SER A 120 -7.91 -13.41 -2.52
CA SER A 120 -7.70 -12.72 -1.23
C SER A 120 -8.88 -11.81 -0.88
N VAL A 121 -9.34 -10.99 -1.82
CA VAL A 121 -10.46 -10.06 -1.62
C VAL A 121 -11.75 -10.83 -1.34
N ALA A 122 -12.05 -11.88 -2.10
CA ALA A 122 -13.24 -12.70 -1.88
C ALA A 122 -13.24 -13.33 -0.48
N SER A 123 -12.09 -13.84 -0.02
CA SER A 123 -11.94 -14.38 1.32
C SER A 123 -12.19 -13.32 2.41
N ASN A 124 -11.67 -12.09 2.23
CA ASN A 124 -11.95 -10.99 3.17
C ASN A 124 -13.42 -10.53 3.15
N VAL A 125 -14.06 -10.50 1.98
CA VAL A 125 -15.48 -10.13 1.85
C VAL A 125 -16.34 -11.15 2.58
N ILE A 126 -16.07 -12.45 2.43
CA ILE A 126 -16.76 -13.52 3.16
C ILE A 126 -16.60 -13.31 4.67
N GLY A 127 -15.37 -13.05 5.14
CA GLY A 127 -15.11 -12.77 6.56
C GLY A 127 -15.84 -11.53 7.08
N THR A 128 -15.97 -10.49 6.26
CA THR A 128 -16.71 -9.27 6.60
C THR A 128 -18.22 -9.51 6.68
N VAL A 129 -18.79 -10.23 5.71
CA VAL A 129 -20.24 -10.52 5.66
C VAL A 129 -20.66 -11.44 6.80
N GLN A 130 -19.77 -12.32 7.23
CA GLN A 130 -20.02 -13.28 8.31
C GLN A 130 -19.50 -12.79 9.68
N ALA A 131 -19.00 -11.55 9.74
CA ALA A 131 -18.46 -10.99 10.97
C ALA A 131 -19.56 -10.83 12.03
N THR A 132 -19.19 -11.08 13.28
CA THR A 132 -20.09 -10.82 14.42
C THR A 132 -19.71 -9.48 15.05
N ALA A 133 -20.71 -8.63 15.31
CA ALA A 133 -20.51 -7.32 15.92
C ALA A 133 -21.25 -7.24 17.25
N VAL A 134 -20.53 -6.85 18.30
CA VAL A 134 -21.05 -6.69 19.66
C VAL A 134 -20.70 -5.32 20.20
N ILE A 135 -21.46 -4.87 21.20
CA ILE A 135 -21.13 -3.67 21.98
C ILE A 135 -20.47 -4.17 23.26
N ASP A 136 -19.23 -3.77 23.48
CA ASP A 136 -18.48 -4.13 24.69
C ASP A 136 -19.08 -3.46 25.93
N ALA A 137 -18.74 -3.97 27.11
CA ALA A 137 -19.16 -3.41 28.40
C ALA A 137 -18.80 -1.92 28.57
N ASP A 138 -17.75 -1.46 27.88
CA ASP A 138 -17.30 -0.06 27.86
C ASP A 138 -18.15 0.83 26.91
N GLY A 139 -19.14 0.27 26.21
CA GLY A 139 -20.01 0.98 25.27
C GLY A 139 -19.41 1.23 23.87
N PHE A 140 -18.30 0.57 23.55
CA PHE A 140 -17.63 0.66 22.24
C PHE A 140 -18.02 -0.51 21.33
N CYS A 141 -17.89 -0.31 20.03
CA CYS A 141 -18.12 -1.36 19.05
C CYS A 141 -16.92 -2.31 18.98
N SER A 142 -17.20 -3.61 18.99
CA SER A 142 -16.21 -4.67 18.77
C SER A 142 -16.74 -5.61 17.69
N VAL A 143 -15.92 -5.90 16.68
CA VAL A 143 -16.28 -6.76 15.55
C VAL A 143 -15.22 -7.84 15.39
N ASP A 144 -15.67 -9.09 15.37
CA ASP A 144 -14.84 -10.24 15.06
C ASP A 144 -14.91 -10.57 13.57
N PHE A 145 -13.85 -10.22 12.85
CA PHE A 145 -13.68 -10.49 11.42
C PHE A 145 -12.99 -11.83 11.15
N ASP A 146 -12.53 -12.55 12.17
CA ASP A 146 -11.80 -13.81 12.03
C ASP A 146 -12.73 -15.04 11.95
N TRP A 147 -13.97 -14.85 11.51
CA TRP A 147 -14.95 -15.93 11.31
C TRP A 147 -14.37 -17.06 10.45
N HIS A 148 -14.28 -18.26 11.03
CA HIS A 148 -13.62 -19.44 10.44
C HIS A 148 -12.23 -19.16 9.83
N ASN A 149 -11.46 -18.24 10.42
CA ASN A 149 -10.14 -17.82 9.96
C ASN A 149 -10.09 -17.25 8.52
N THR A 150 -11.23 -16.84 7.94
CA THR A 150 -11.31 -16.36 6.55
C THR A 150 -10.48 -15.10 6.30
N ASN A 151 -10.47 -14.16 7.25
CA ASN A 151 -9.62 -12.97 7.23
C ASN A 151 -8.12 -13.33 7.32
N ASN A 152 -7.76 -14.31 8.15
CA ASN A 152 -6.38 -14.79 8.26
C ASN A 152 -5.91 -15.46 6.96
N ILE A 153 -6.75 -16.29 6.33
CA ILE A 153 -6.47 -16.88 5.01
C ILE A 153 -6.22 -15.79 3.98
N ALA A 154 -7.07 -14.77 3.93
CA ALA A 154 -6.92 -13.66 3.00
C ALA A 154 -5.61 -12.89 3.19
N LYS A 155 -5.20 -12.63 4.45
CA LYS A 155 -3.92 -12.01 4.79
C LYS A 155 -2.73 -12.84 4.31
N TYR A 156 -2.77 -14.16 4.46
CA TYR A 156 -1.69 -15.04 3.98
C TYR A 156 -1.59 -15.05 2.45
N ILE A 157 -2.73 -15.12 1.75
CA ILE A 157 -2.76 -15.03 0.28
C ILE A 157 -2.16 -13.70 -0.17
N LEU A 158 -2.55 -12.60 0.47
CA LEU A 158 -2.05 -11.26 0.14
C LEU A 158 -0.55 -11.11 0.42
N THR A 159 -0.09 -11.66 1.55
CA THR A 159 1.35 -11.70 1.91
C THR A 159 2.15 -12.43 0.85
N GLY A 160 1.66 -13.59 0.38
CA GLY A 160 2.28 -14.35 -0.70
C GLY A 160 2.36 -13.55 -2.02
N LEU A 161 1.29 -12.83 -2.36
CA LEU A 161 1.26 -11.96 -3.54
C LEU A 161 2.31 -10.83 -3.43
N TYR A 162 2.37 -10.14 -2.29
CA TYR A 162 3.35 -9.07 -2.07
C TYR A 162 4.79 -9.59 -2.07
N ALA A 163 5.05 -10.81 -1.55
CA ALA A 163 6.35 -11.45 -1.65
C ALA A 163 6.74 -11.76 -3.11
N ALA A 164 5.80 -12.24 -3.93
CA ALA A 164 6.05 -12.46 -5.36
C ALA A 164 6.31 -11.14 -6.11
N LEU A 165 5.56 -10.09 -5.79
CA LEU A 165 5.79 -8.74 -6.34
C LEU A 165 7.17 -8.20 -5.94
N LEU A 166 7.59 -8.40 -4.68
CA LEU A 166 8.92 -8.01 -4.21
C LEU A 166 10.02 -8.63 -5.08
N ILE A 167 9.92 -9.93 -5.36
CA ILE A 167 10.88 -10.64 -6.21
C ILE A 167 10.92 -10.00 -7.60
N ALA A 168 9.76 -9.70 -8.20
CA ALA A 168 9.69 -9.06 -9.50
C ALA A 168 10.37 -7.67 -9.54
N PHE A 169 10.16 -6.84 -8.51
CA PHE A 169 10.80 -5.52 -8.41
C PHE A 169 12.30 -5.58 -8.06
N MET A 170 12.77 -6.67 -7.45
CA MET A 170 14.19 -6.89 -7.16
C MET A 170 15.03 -7.26 -8.40
N VAL A 171 14.42 -7.83 -9.45
CA VAL A 171 15.11 -8.19 -10.70
C VAL A 171 15.88 -6.99 -11.33
N PRO A 172 15.26 -5.82 -11.59
CA PRO A 172 15.99 -4.68 -12.14
C PRO A 172 17.04 -4.14 -11.17
N VAL A 173 16.81 -4.20 -9.85
CA VAL A 173 17.78 -3.77 -8.83
C VAL A 173 19.04 -4.64 -8.89
N ALA A 174 18.88 -5.96 -8.96
CA ALA A 174 19.98 -6.90 -9.09
C ALA A 174 20.82 -6.64 -10.35
N LYS A 175 20.15 -6.36 -11.49
CA LYS A 175 20.83 -6.00 -12.74
C LYS A 175 21.62 -4.69 -12.64
N HIS A 176 21.12 -3.70 -11.91
CA HIS A 176 21.86 -2.46 -11.67
C HIS A 176 23.08 -2.68 -10.75
N MET A 177 22.99 -3.62 -9.79
CA MET A 177 24.11 -3.95 -8.90
C MET A 177 25.26 -4.63 -9.64
N SER A 178 24.97 -5.54 -10.58
CA SER A 178 26.01 -6.23 -11.35
C SER A 178 26.81 -5.28 -12.27
N ILE A 179 26.19 -4.20 -12.75
CA ILE A 179 26.86 -3.18 -13.57
C ILE A 179 27.82 -2.31 -12.73
N LEU A 180 27.62 -2.28 -11.41
CA LEU A 180 28.38 -1.44 -10.47
C LEU A 180 29.51 -2.21 -9.76
N GLU A 181 29.92 -3.37 -10.27
CA GLU A 181 31.09 -4.10 -9.77
C GLU A 181 32.32 -3.17 -9.73
N GLY A 182 32.91 -3.00 -8.54
CA GLY A 182 34.03 -2.09 -8.29
C GLY A 182 33.70 -0.76 -7.56
N SER A 183 32.42 -0.39 -7.40
CA SER A 183 32.05 0.82 -6.64
C SER A 183 31.92 0.59 -5.12
N ASN A 184 32.17 1.65 -4.33
CA ASN A 184 32.04 1.62 -2.86
C ASN A 184 30.63 1.20 -2.41
N ALA A 185 30.55 0.43 -1.32
CA ALA A 185 29.28 -0.10 -0.79
C ALA A 185 28.24 1.01 -0.50
N ALA A 186 28.66 2.15 0.03
CA ALA A 186 27.78 3.28 0.31
C ALA A 186 27.15 3.88 -0.96
N GLU A 187 27.91 3.96 -2.05
CA GLU A 187 27.41 4.48 -3.34
C GLU A 187 26.42 3.49 -3.99
N LYS A 188 26.70 2.19 -3.90
CA LYS A 188 25.74 1.15 -4.32
C LYS A 188 24.43 1.25 -3.55
N LEU A 189 24.50 1.35 -2.23
CA LEU A 189 23.33 1.41 -1.35
C LEU A 189 22.51 2.68 -1.61
N ARG A 190 23.16 3.82 -1.78
CA ARG A 190 22.52 5.08 -2.15
C ARG A 190 21.79 4.96 -3.49
N ARG A 191 22.43 4.39 -4.52
CA ARG A 191 21.79 4.20 -5.83
C ARG A 191 20.59 3.28 -5.77
N ILE A 192 20.67 2.17 -5.05
CA ILE A 192 19.54 1.25 -4.83
C ILE A 192 18.40 1.98 -4.11
N ALA A 193 18.69 2.69 -3.02
CA ALA A 193 17.69 3.42 -2.24
C ALA A 193 16.98 4.51 -3.06
N THR A 194 17.67 5.12 -4.03
CA THR A 194 17.08 6.12 -4.93
C THR A 194 16.41 5.53 -6.17
N SER A 195 16.69 4.27 -6.51
CA SER A 195 16.12 3.62 -7.69
C SER A 195 14.60 3.39 -7.51
N PHE A 196 13.85 3.42 -8.60
CA PHE A 196 12.42 3.13 -8.57
C PHE A 196 12.13 1.75 -7.95
N GLY A 197 12.79 0.70 -8.45
CA GLY A 197 12.65 -0.67 -7.93
C GLY A 197 13.00 -0.77 -6.45
N GLY A 198 14.11 -0.17 -6.01
CA GLY A 198 14.51 -0.19 -4.61
C GLY A 198 13.52 0.51 -3.68
N ARG A 199 12.98 1.67 -4.07
CA ARG A 199 11.94 2.39 -3.30
C ARG A 199 10.67 1.55 -3.16
N VAL A 200 10.21 0.93 -4.24
CA VAL A 200 9.03 0.05 -4.23
C VAL A 200 9.30 -1.20 -3.37
N SER A 201 10.47 -1.82 -3.49
CA SER A 201 10.88 -2.96 -2.67
C SER A 201 10.91 -2.64 -1.17
N TRP A 202 11.44 -1.47 -0.78
CA TRP A 202 11.41 -1.04 0.63
C TRP A 202 10.00 -0.83 1.15
N ALA A 203 9.10 -0.26 0.34
CA ALA A 203 7.69 -0.14 0.71
C ALA A 203 7.02 -1.51 0.85
N ILE A 204 7.28 -2.46 -0.06
CA ILE A 204 6.76 -3.84 0.06
C ILE A 204 7.32 -4.55 1.30
N ILE A 205 8.59 -4.34 1.67
CA ILE A 205 9.14 -4.86 2.92
C ILE A 205 8.41 -4.26 4.12
N GLY A 206 8.10 -2.96 4.09
CA GLY A 206 7.28 -2.29 5.10
C GLY A 206 5.85 -2.86 5.20
N PHE A 207 5.31 -3.39 4.10
CA PHE A 207 4.05 -4.16 4.10
C PHE A 207 4.21 -5.56 4.70
N LEU A 208 5.31 -6.25 4.42
CA LEU A 208 5.50 -7.63 4.90
C LEU A 208 5.88 -7.69 6.39
N LEU A 209 6.62 -6.71 6.90
CA LEU A 209 7.16 -6.72 8.26
C LEU A 209 6.07 -6.86 9.36
N PRO A 210 4.94 -6.13 9.31
CA PRO A 210 3.93 -6.22 10.36
C PRO A 210 3.19 -7.56 10.40
N VAL A 211 3.28 -8.40 9.36
CA VAL A 211 2.74 -9.78 9.40
C VAL A 211 3.38 -10.58 10.54
N PHE A 212 4.64 -10.27 10.87
CA PHE A 212 5.39 -10.97 11.90
C PHE A 212 5.15 -10.41 13.30
N PHE A 213 4.49 -9.26 13.45
CA PHE A 213 4.29 -8.60 14.75
C PHE A 213 3.55 -9.48 15.77
N PRO A 214 2.48 -10.22 15.41
CA PRO A 214 1.84 -11.14 16.34
C PRO A 214 2.79 -12.21 16.89
N TYR A 215 3.78 -12.65 16.11
CA TYR A 215 4.76 -13.66 16.54
C TYR A 215 5.91 -13.04 17.34
N ILE A 216 6.42 -11.88 16.90
CA ILE A 216 7.54 -11.19 17.55
C ILE A 216 7.14 -10.65 18.92
N PHE A 217 5.91 -10.14 19.02
CA PHE A 217 5.41 -9.48 20.23
C PHE A 217 4.43 -10.34 21.03
N ALA A 218 4.22 -11.61 20.66
CA ALA A 218 3.22 -12.52 21.27
C ALA A 218 3.24 -12.52 22.80
N SER A 219 4.44 -12.44 23.39
CA SER A 219 4.69 -12.56 24.83
C SER A 219 4.70 -11.22 25.57
N SER A 220 4.56 -10.08 24.88
CA SER A 220 4.68 -8.75 25.49
C SER A 220 3.34 -8.03 25.56
N SER A 221 2.80 -7.88 26.76
CA SER A 221 1.62 -7.05 27.04
C SER A 221 1.85 -5.57 26.74
N THR A 222 3.11 -5.12 26.78
CA THR A 222 3.51 -3.73 26.48
C THR A 222 3.32 -3.36 25.01
N PHE A 223 3.42 -4.33 24.10
CA PHE A 223 3.32 -4.14 22.65
C PHE A 223 2.02 -4.71 22.04
N ALA A 224 1.02 -5.02 22.86
CA ALA A 224 -0.27 -5.53 22.39
C ALA A 224 -0.94 -4.56 21.39
N GLY A 225 -0.80 -3.24 21.57
CA GLY A 225 -1.28 -2.25 20.60
C GLY A 225 -0.51 -2.30 19.27
N LEU A 226 0.77 -2.67 19.29
CA LEU A 226 1.58 -2.82 18.07
C LEU A 226 1.12 -4.01 17.21
N GLN A 227 0.59 -5.06 17.82
CA GLN A 227 -0.03 -6.18 17.09
C GLN A 227 -1.34 -5.73 16.42
N ALA A 228 -2.17 -4.96 17.15
CA ALA A 228 -3.45 -4.49 16.64
C ALA A 228 -3.32 -3.44 15.52
N VAL A 229 -2.25 -2.65 15.51
CA VAL A 229 -1.96 -1.65 14.45
C VAL A 229 -1.11 -2.16 13.29
N GLY A 230 -0.65 -3.41 13.32
CA GLY A 230 0.17 -3.96 12.23
C GLY A 230 -0.51 -3.80 10.87
N PHE A 231 -1.84 -3.94 10.84
CA PHE A 231 -2.67 -3.70 9.67
C PHE A 231 -2.65 -2.25 9.15
N ILE A 232 -2.62 -1.24 10.03
CA ILE A 232 -2.53 0.19 9.62
C ILE A 232 -1.21 0.42 8.89
N ILE A 233 -0.12 -0.11 9.45
CA ILE A 233 1.23 -0.03 8.88
C ILE A 233 1.24 -0.72 7.52
N GLN A 234 0.67 -1.93 7.43
CA GLN A 234 0.52 -2.66 6.17
C GLN A 234 -0.19 -1.84 5.10
N ASN A 235 -1.37 -1.33 5.40
CA ASN A 235 -2.19 -0.60 4.43
C ASN A 235 -1.44 0.63 3.88
N TYR A 236 -0.78 1.39 4.76
CA TYR A 236 0.01 2.53 4.34
C TYR A 236 1.16 2.16 3.41
N PHE A 237 1.96 1.15 3.77
CA PHE A 237 3.09 0.73 2.96
C PHE A 237 2.67 0.06 1.65
N GLY A 238 1.52 -0.63 1.63
CA GLY A 238 0.91 -1.17 0.42
C GLY A 238 0.52 -0.06 -0.56
N LEU A 239 -0.11 1.01 -0.08
CA LEU A 239 -0.37 2.18 -0.93
C LEU A 239 0.92 2.87 -1.36
N LEU A 240 1.86 3.09 -0.44
CA LEU A 240 3.12 3.76 -0.76
C LEU A 240 3.86 3.04 -1.88
N ALA A 241 3.93 1.70 -1.84
CA ALA A 241 4.49 0.89 -2.91
C ALA A 241 3.80 1.16 -4.25
N ALA A 242 2.47 1.30 -4.25
CA ALA A 242 1.68 1.57 -5.45
C ALA A 242 1.81 3.02 -5.95
N THR A 243 2.02 4.00 -5.09
CA THR A 243 2.01 5.44 -5.45
C THR A 243 3.38 6.02 -5.75
N ILE A 244 4.48 5.33 -5.43
CA ILE A 244 5.85 5.72 -5.82
C ILE A 244 5.91 5.92 -7.34
N VAL A 245 6.56 6.99 -7.78
CA VAL A 245 6.68 7.38 -9.18
C VAL A 245 8.05 7.00 -9.70
N ASP A 246 8.10 6.54 -10.96
CA ASP A 246 9.37 6.42 -11.66
C ASP A 246 9.80 7.78 -12.19
N ASP A 247 10.89 8.31 -11.65
CA ASP A 247 11.43 9.62 -12.05
C ASP A 247 12.12 9.58 -13.43
N SER A 248 12.23 8.40 -14.05
CA SER A 248 12.79 8.22 -15.39
C SER A 248 12.00 8.98 -16.47
N GLU A 249 10.67 9.05 -16.36
CA GLU A 249 9.80 9.77 -17.32
C GLU A 249 10.05 11.28 -17.36
N LYS A 250 10.51 11.90 -16.26
CA LYS A 250 10.84 13.34 -16.24
C LYS A 250 12.09 13.70 -17.03
N LYS A 251 12.98 12.73 -17.30
CA LYS A 251 14.21 12.97 -18.06
C LYS A 251 13.98 12.95 -19.57
N GLU A 252 13.00 12.19 -20.06
CA GLU A 252 12.68 12.13 -21.50
C GLU A 252 11.87 13.34 -21.99
N ALA A 253 11.22 14.10 -21.10
CA ALA A 253 10.52 15.33 -21.48
C ALA A 253 11.44 16.56 -21.68
N LYS A 254 12.76 16.41 -21.48
CA LYS A 254 13.75 17.51 -21.53
C LYS A 254 15.02 17.34 -22.41
N PRO A 255 15.12 16.43 -23.42
CA PRO A 255 16.24 16.51 -24.38
C PRO A 255 15.96 17.41 -25.60
N ASP A 256 14.71 17.53 -26.06
CA ASP A 256 14.45 18.07 -27.40
C ASP A 256 14.45 19.60 -27.52
N LEU A 257 14.29 20.34 -26.41
CA LEU A 257 14.26 21.80 -26.48
C LEU A 257 15.66 22.43 -26.57
N ALA A 258 16.68 21.77 -26.01
CA ALA A 258 18.07 22.22 -26.06
C ALA A 258 18.76 21.86 -27.40
N GLN A 259 18.32 20.78 -28.04
CA GLN A 259 18.85 20.37 -29.34
C GLN A 259 18.23 21.17 -30.50
N LYS A 260 16.98 21.63 -30.37
CA LYS A 260 16.36 22.53 -31.37
C LYS A 260 16.88 23.97 -31.33
N THR A 261 17.28 24.50 -30.18
CA THR A 261 17.87 25.87 -30.11
C THR A 261 19.28 25.90 -30.70
N SER A 262 20.09 24.88 -30.45
CA SER A 262 21.47 24.79 -30.97
C SER A 262 21.56 24.44 -32.47
N ALA A 263 20.50 23.89 -33.07
CA ALA A 263 20.37 23.70 -34.51
C ALA A 263 19.85 24.95 -35.24
N MET A 264 19.05 25.79 -34.56
CA MET A 264 18.53 27.04 -35.14
C MET A 264 19.57 28.17 -35.16
N GLU A 265 20.54 28.16 -34.23
CA GLU A 265 21.68 29.11 -34.23
C GLU A 265 22.79 28.74 -35.24
N ARG A 266 22.91 27.46 -35.63
CA ARG A 266 23.89 27.01 -36.63
C ARG A 266 23.42 27.11 -38.09
N GLY A 267 22.16 27.45 -38.32
CA GLY A 267 21.59 27.70 -39.66
C GLY A 267 21.53 29.19 -40.05
N ARG A 268 22.16 30.08 -39.27
CA ARG A 268 22.17 31.54 -39.49
C ARG A 268 23.59 32.14 -39.57
N VAL A 269 24.57 31.35 -40.02
CA VAL A 269 25.91 31.84 -40.38
C VAL A 269 26.23 31.39 -41.80
#